data_AF-A0A7J6TDL2-F1
#
_entry.id   AF-A0A7J6TDL2-F1
#
_cell.length_a   1.000
_cell.length_b   1.000
_cell.length_c   1.000
_cell.angle_alpha   90.00
_cell.angle_beta   90.00
_cell.angle_gamma   90.00
#
_symmetry.space_group_name_H-M   'P 1'
#
loop_
_entity.id
_entity.type
_entity.pdbx_description
1 polymer ?
#
loop_
_entity_poly.entity_id
_entity_poly.type
_entity_poly.pdbx_seq_one_letter_code
_entity_poly.pdbx_strand_id
1 'polypeptide(L)'
;MTAHCSAQVVPGRADWDALTPSDRNVPLGSYGKSAILVIDVQRQCSVRGEGVWADLQPSDSPYFFDKLDSMVTNIAQLLRCARENRVKNEVVYTYVEALTSDCRDA
;
A
#
# COMPACT_ATOMS: atom_id res chain seq x y z
N MET A 1 12.60 -26.53 -0.43
CA MET A 1 12.70 -25.41 -1.39
C MET A 1 13.14 -24.19 -0.60
N THR A 2 14.43 -23.87 -0.69
CA THR A 2 15.15 -22.92 0.19
C THR A 2 15.09 -21.54 -0.43
N ALA A 3 14.47 -20.57 0.24
CA ALA A 3 14.54 -19.17 -0.18
C ALA A 3 15.92 -18.64 0.21
N HIS A 4 16.79 -18.45 -0.79
CA HIS A 4 18.06 -17.76 -0.63
C HIS A 4 17.80 -16.27 -0.44
N CYS A 5 17.75 -15.82 0.82
CA CYS A 5 17.86 -14.41 1.17
C CYS A 5 19.35 -14.07 1.23
N SER A 6 19.91 -13.57 0.13
CA SER A 6 21.26 -12.99 0.12
C SER A 6 21.17 -11.50 -0.16
N ALA A 7 20.73 -10.74 0.83
CA ALA A 7 21.14 -9.34 0.92
C ALA A 7 22.62 -9.36 1.35
N GLN A 8 23.53 -9.13 0.41
CA GLN A 8 24.93 -8.88 0.77
C GLN A 8 24.98 -7.55 1.52
N VAL A 9 25.17 -7.62 2.84
CA VAL A 9 25.44 -6.46 3.67
C VAL A 9 26.87 -6.01 3.36
N VAL A 10 27.03 -4.87 2.70
CA VAL A 10 28.32 -4.20 2.56
C VAL A 10 28.59 -3.45 3.88
N PRO A 11 29.62 -3.81 4.66
CA PRO A 11 29.88 -3.14 5.94
C PRO A 11 30.30 -1.68 5.71
N GLY A 12 29.61 -0.75 6.37
CA GLY A 12 30.04 0.66 6.43
C GLY A 12 29.38 1.64 5.47
N ARG A 13 28.35 1.24 4.71
CA ARG A 13 27.63 2.15 3.81
C ARG A 13 26.19 2.36 4.25
N ALA A 14 25.94 3.47 4.95
CA ALA A 14 24.60 4.00 5.17
C ALA A 14 24.15 4.80 3.91
N ASP A 15 24.15 4.17 2.74
CA ASP A 15 23.54 4.74 1.54
C ASP A 15 22.21 4.02 1.27
N TRP A 16 21.17 4.44 1.99
CA TRP A 16 19.80 4.09 1.60
C TRP A 16 19.41 4.71 0.24
N ASP A 17 20.16 5.73 -0.19
CA ASP A 17 19.95 6.47 -1.45
C ASP A 17 20.38 5.71 -2.71
N ALA A 18 21.08 4.57 -2.58
CA ALA A 18 21.51 3.74 -3.72
C ALA A 18 20.50 2.65 -4.12
N LEU A 19 19.39 2.52 -3.39
CA LEU A 19 18.32 1.55 -3.66
C LEU A 19 17.06 2.26 -4.15
N THR A 20 17.15 3.15 -5.14
CA THR A 20 15.98 3.44 -5.97
C THR A 20 15.56 2.13 -6.63
N PRO A 21 14.38 1.56 -6.33
CA PRO A 21 13.92 0.36 -7.01
C PRO A 21 13.61 0.72 -8.46
N SER A 22 14.58 0.57 -9.37
CA SER A 22 14.30 0.59 -10.81
C SER A 22 13.43 -0.61 -11.22
N ASP A 23 13.42 -1.66 -10.40
CA ASP A 23 12.78 -2.94 -10.67
C ASP A 23 11.76 -3.30 -9.59
N ARG A 24 10.61 -3.85 -10.02
CA ARG A 24 9.54 -4.33 -9.13
C ARG A 24 9.93 -5.53 -8.25
N ASN A 25 11.13 -6.08 -8.46
CA ASN A 25 11.63 -7.29 -7.79
C ASN A 25 12.62 -6.93 -6.67
N VAL A 26 12.20 -6.11 -5.71
CA VAL A 26 13.01 -5.83 -4.53
C VAL A 26 12.78 -6.93 -3.50
N PRO A 27 13.83 -7.64 -3.06
CA PRO A 27 13.70 -8.57 -1.96
C PRO A 27 13.31 -7.82 -0.69
N LEU A 28 12.19 -8.20 -0.08
CA LEU A 28 11.85 -7.75 1.26
C LEU A 28 12.95 -8.27 2.21
N GLY A 29 13.37 -7.42 3.15
CA GLY A 29 14.41 -7.76 4.11
C GLY A 29 14.03 -8.92 5.04
N SER A 30 14.81 -9.12 6.10
CA SER A 30 14.51 -10.17 7.09
C SER A 30 13.10 -10.04 7.65
N TYR A 31 12.39 -11.17 7.82
CA TYR A 31 11.05 -11.22 8.41
C TYR A 31 10.97 -10.43 9.73
N GLY A 32 9.87 -9.70 9.94
CA GLY A 32 9.66 -8.89 11.14
C GLY A 32 10.38 -7.53 11.15
N LYS A 33 11.09 -7.17 10.07
CA LYS A 33 11.67 -5.82 9.87
C LYS A 33 10.96 -5.02 8.79
N SER A 34 9.78 -5.47 8.38
CA SER A 34 8.99 -4.85 7.33
C SER A 34 7.53 -4.79 7.77
N ALA A 35 6.88 -3.72 7.35
CA ALA A 35 5.47 -3.49 7.58
C ALA A 35 4.76 -3.28 6.24
N ILE A 36 3.50 -3.64 6.19
CA ILE A 36 2.59 -3.26 5.12
C ILE A 36 1.81 -2.05 5.60
N LEU A 37 1.92 -0.96 4.85
CA LEU A 37 1.12 0.25 5.07
C LEU A 37 -0.02 0.27 4.05
N VAL A 38 -1.26 0.23 4.54
CA VAL A 38 -2.47 0.39 3.73
C VAL A 38 -2.95 1.83 3.89
N ILE A 39 -2.90 2.60 2.79
CA ILE A 39 -3.18 4.03 2.82
C ILE A 39 -4.59 4.29 2.29
N ASP A 40 -5.44 4.89 3.13
CA ASP A 40 -6.68 5.58 2.78
C ASP A 40 -7.67 4.77 1.92
N VAL A 41 -7.76 3.45 2.17
CA VAL A 41 -8.71 2.54 1.50
C VAL A 41 -10.07 2.58 2.21
N GLN A 42 -10.60 3.79 2.34
CA GLN A 42 -11.89 4.07 2.95
C GLN A 42 -12.98 4.15 1.88
N ARG A 43 -14.23 3.85 2.24
CA ARG A 43 -15.36 3.92 1.30
C ARG A 43 -15.43 5.25 0.55
N GLN A 44 -15.20 6.35 1.28
CA GLN A 44 -15.21 7.71 0.76
C GLN A 44 -14.12 7.99 -0.30
N CYS A 45 -13.07 7.19 -0.34
CA CYS A 45 -11.92 7.33 -1.23
C CYS A 45 -11.84 6.21 -2.27
N SER A 46 -12.49 5.07 -2.04
CA SER A 46 -12.26 3.84 -2.81
C SER A 46 -13.53 3.12 -3.25
N VAL A 47 -14.70 3.78 -3.23
CA VAL A 47 -15.95 3.25 -3.79
C VAL A 47 -16.53 4.22 -4.80
N ARG A 48 -16.93 3.69 -5.95
CA ARG A 48 -17.54 4.48 -7.02
C ARG A 48 -18.91 5.00 -6.57
N GLY A 49 -19.18 6.28 -6.84
CA GLY A 49 -20.42 6.93 -6.46
C GLY A 49 -20.51 7.28 -4.96
N GLU A 50 -19.42 7.15 -4.21
CA GLU A 50 -19.35 7.53 -2.79
C GLU A 50 -18.24 8.56 -2.56
N GLY A 51 -18.38 9.35 -1.49
CA GLY A 51 -17.38 10.35 -1.06
C GLY A 51 -16.95 11.29 -2.18
N VAL A 52 -15.64 11.36 -2.43
CA VAL A 52 -15.06 12.25 -3.45
C VAL A 52 -15.44 11.86 -4.88
N TRP A 53 -16.03 10.69 -5.08
CA TRP A 53 -16.45 10.15 -6.38
C TRP A 53 -17.97 10.20 -6.59
N ALA A 54 -18.74 10.80 -5.67
CA ALA A 54 -20.19 10.82 -5.74
C ALA A 54 -20.73 11.48 -7.02
N ASP A 55 -20.11 12.59 -7.43
CA ASP A 55 -20.56 13.40 -8.57
C ASP A 55 -19.73 13.17 -9.85
N LEU A 56 -18.76 12.26 -9.81
CA LEU A 56 -17.85 11.97 -10.93
C LEU A 56 -18.31 10.77 -11.74
N GLN A 57 -18.25 10.91 -13.06
CA GLN A 57 -18.44 9.83 -14.01
C GLN A 57 -17.12 9.06 -14.21
N PRO A 58 -17.17 7.78 -14.62
CA PRO A 58 -15.95 7.01 -14.91
C PRO A 58 -15.04 7.66 -15.93
N SER A 59 -15.63 8.36 -16.90
CA SER A 59 -14.91 9.11 -17.93
C SER A 59 -14.02 10.21 -17.37
N ASP A 60 -14.31 10.70 -16.16
CA ASP A 60 -13.57 11.79 -15.53
C ASP A 60 -12.25 11.29 -14.93
N SER A 61 -12.17 9.99 -14.60
CA SER A 61 -10.94 9.33 -14.13
C SER A 61 -10.88 7.85 -14.56
N PRO A 62 -10.75 7.57 -15.87
CA PRO A 62 -10.95 6.23 -16.42
C PRO A 62 -9.91 5.22 -15.90
N TYR A 63 -8.66 5.65 -15.71
CA TYR A 63 -7.63 4.80 -15.14
C TYR A 63 -7.92 4.40 -13.69
N PHE A 64 -8.36 5.36 -12.87
CA PHE A 64 -8.63 5.11 -11.46
C PHE A 64 -9.76 4.08 -11.32
N PHE A 65 -10.89 4.31 -11.99
CA PHE A 65 -12.04 3.41 -11.90
C PHE A 65 -11.78 2.02 -12.50
N ASP A 66 -10.99 1.91 -13.57
CA ASP A 66 -10.54 0.61 -14.10
C ASP A 66 -9.72 -0.17 -13.07
N LYS A 67 -8.85 0.53 -12.32
CA LYS A 67 -8.00 -0.11 -11.32
C LYS A 67 -8.72 -0.39 -10.01
N LEU A 68 -9.72 0.41 -9.65
CA LEU A 68 -10.43 0.34 -8.38
C LEU A 68 -11.00 -1.06 -8.11
N ASP A 69 -11.63 -1.65 -9.11
CA ASP A 69 -12.23 -2.99 -9.03
C ASP A 69 -11.19 -4.07 -8.70
N SER A 70 -9.99 -3.96 -9.30
CA SER A 70 -8.89 -4.89 -9.05
C SER A 70 -8.14 -4.61 -7.73
N MET A 71 -8.10 -3.35 -7.31
CA MET A 71 -7.29 -2.88 -6.20
C MET A 71 -7.68 -3.56 -4.88
N VAL A 72 -8.97 -3.61 -4.57
CA VAL A 72 -9.48 -4.22 -3.32
C VAL A 72 -9.08 -5.69 -3.23
N THR A 73 -9.22 -6.43 -4.33
CA THR A 73 -8.84 -7.84 -4.40
C THR A 73 -7.34 -8.02 -4.22
N ASN A 74 -6.52 -7.19 -4.87
CA ASN A 74 -5.06 -7.24 -4.76
C ASN A 74 -4.57 -6.94 -3.33
N ILE A 75 -5.15 -5.93 -2.68
CA ILE A 75 -4.84 -5.59 -1.28
C ILE A 75 -5.23 -6.75 -0.36
N ALA A 76 -6.39 -7.38 -0.55
CA ALA A 76 -6.81 -8.53 0.23
C ALA A 76 -5.83 -9.71 0.10
N GLN A 77 -5.33 -9.99 -1.10
CA GLN A 77 -4.33 -11.03 -1.33
C GLN A 77 -2.99 -10.71 -0.66
N LEU A 78 -2.54 -9.45 -0.75
CA LEU A 78 -1.32 -8.97 -0.09
C LEU A 78 -1.43 -9.12 1.44
N LEU A 79 -2.53 -8.68 2.03
CA LEU A 79 -2.79 -8.77 3.46
C LEU A 79 -2.87 -10.22 3.94
N ARG A 80 -3.47 -11.11 3.14
CA ARG A 80 -3.48 -12.55 3.42
C ARG A 80 -2.05 -13.08 3.50
N CYS A 81 -1.24 -12.83 2.47
CA CYS A 81 0.16 -13.27 2.42
C CYS A 81 0.99 -12.73 3.60
N ALA A 82 0.81 -11.47 3.97
CA ALA A 82 1.51 -10.82 5.07
C ALA A 82 1.15 -11.36 6.47
N ARG A 83 -0.06 -11.93 6.60
CA ARG A 83 -0.56 -12.49 7.86
C ARG A 83 -0.30 -13.99 8.00
N GLU A 84 0.18 -14.65 6.94
CA GLU A 84 0.49 -16.07 6.99
C GLU A 84 1.60 -16.36 8.02
N ASN A 85 1.49 -17.51 8.71
CA ASN A 85 2.31 -17.90 9.85
C ASN A 85 3.83 -17.92 9.61
N ARG A 86 4.29 -17.78 8.36
CA ARG A 86 5.69 -17.82 7.94
C ARG A 86 6.28 -16.45 7.59
N VAL A 87 5.44 -15.42 7.41
CA VAL A 87 5.83 -14.09 6.89
C VAL A 87 5.15 -13.00 7.71
N LYS A 88 5.03 -13.19 9.04
CA LYS A 88 4.33 -12.24 9.92
C LYS A 88 4.99 -10.85 9.86
N ASN A 89 4.44 -10.01 9.00
CA ASN A 89 4.79 -8.60 8.90
C ASN A 89 3.76 -7.80 9.67
N GLU A 90 4.19 -6.66 10.20
CA GLU A 90 3.25 -5.69 10.79
C GLU A 90 2.34 -5.14 9.69
N VAL A 91 1.07 -4.91 10.01
CA VAL A 91 0.12 -4.27 9.10
C VAL A 91 -0.41 -3.01 9.76
N VAL A 92 -0.15 -1.88 9.13
CA VAL A 92 -0.56 -0.55 9.57
C VAL A 92 -1.60 0.00 8.60
N TYR A 93 -2.66 0.59 9.14
CA TYR A 93 -3.72 1.23 8.37
C TYR A 93 -3.71 2.72 8.63
N THR A 94 -3.86 3.53 7.59
CA THR A 94 -4.18 4.96 7.75
C THR A 94 -5.65 5.20 7.43
N TYR A 95 -6.16 6.30 7.97
CA TYR A 95 -7.51 6.77 7.75
C TYR A 95 -7.44 8.30 7.62
N VAL A 96 -7.90 8.85 6.51
CA VAL A 96 -8.11 10.29 6.37
C VAL A 96 -9.32 10.66 7.20
N GLU A 97 -9.10 11.50 8.20
CA GLU A 97 -10.16 12.06 9.04
C GLU A 97 -9.98 13.57 9.07
N ALA A 98 -10.96 14.31 8.55
CA ALA A 98 -11.07 15.74 8.81
C ALA A 98 -11.63 15.89 10.23
N LEU A 99 -10.74 16.05 11.22
CA LEU A 99 -11.12 16.19 12.63
C LEU A 99 -11.77 17.54 12.96
N THR A 100 -11.99 18.41 11.97
CA THR A 100 -12.64 19.70 12.18
C THR A 100 -14.02 19.74 11.50
N SER A 101 -15.05 19.91 12.32
CA SER A 101 -16.43 20.15 11.91
C SER A 101 -16.69 21.56 11.35
N ASP A 102 -15.64 22.38 11.15
CA ASP A 102 -15.76 23.79 10.79
C ASP A 102 -15.44 24.12 9.32
N CYS A 103 -15.36 23.10 8.45
CA CYS A 103 -15.30 23.26 7.00
C CYS A 103 -14.19 24.20 6.47
N ARG A 104 -13.05 24.34 7.17
CA ARG A 104 -11.95 25.23 6.73
C ARG A 104 -11.14 24.71 5.53
N ASP A 105 -11.40 23.49 5.08
CA ASP A 105 -10.78 22.89 3.90
C ASP A 105 -11.73 22.83 2.68
N ALA A 106 -12.75 23.71 2.63
CA ALA A 106 -13.63 23.89 1.47
C ALA A 106 -13.14 25.00 0.54
#